data_AF-A0A4Y2RQV9-F1
#
_entry.id   AF-A0A4Y2RQV9-F1
#
_cell.length_a   1.000
_cell.length_b   1.000
_cell.length_c   1.000
_cell.angle_alpha   90.00
_cell.angle_beta   90.00
_cell.angle_gamma   90.00
#
_symmetry.space_group_name_H-M   'P 1'
#
loop_
_entity.id
_entity.type
_entity.pdbx_description
1 polymer ?
#
loop_
_entity_poly.entity_id
_entity_poly.type
_entity_poly.pdbx_seq_one_letter_code
_entity_poly.pdbx_strand_id
1 'polypeptide(L)'
;MLYLLKIDKAPCHQFGFGKDINSVDIDIPNRLQSVTTIIVAIIGSLVVIISTLPIFMVVMIPLCVVYIFIQCFYMTCSRQVRRLQSVTLSPMISFFSESVQGASTIRAFAAQYDFIDRQDKQIDTNCRAFYSSTLLNRWLSIRLQFLGNTVVFVTALLAVIERRSFTPALVGLILSYALSVTENLATFVRVFTQVESQMIAVERIHEYSDLQSEASWETECVRFSRDDWPSRGEVIFREYTMRYRSGTELVLRDINIDIPPGQKVL
;
A
#
# COMPACT_ATOMS: atom_id res chain seq x y z
N MET A 1 4.14 22.81 -19.08
CA MET A 1 3.15 23.73 -18.45
C MET A 1 2.05 22.97 -17.71
N LEU A 2 1.81 21.70 -18.05
CA LEU A 2 0.94 20.80 -17.30
C LEU A 2 1.57 20.32 -15.98
N TYR A 3 2.91 20.29 -15.87
CA TYR A 3 3.61 19.92 -14.63
C TYR A 3 3.41 20.93 -13.49
N LEU A 4 3.48 22.23 -13.77
CA LEU A 4 3.34 23.26 -12.73
C LEU A 4 1.97 23.21 -12.03
N LEU A 5 0.93 22.79 -12.74
CA LEU A 5 -0.43 22.60 -12.19
C LEU A 5 -0.66 21.27 -11.45
N LYS A 6 0.21 20.28 -11.66
CA LYS A 6 0.14 18.97 -10.98
C LYS A 6 0.98 18.96 -9.71
N ILE A 7 2.12 19.65 -9.71
CA ILE A 7 2.93 19.92 -8.52
C ILE A 7 2.12 20.72 -7.49
N ASP A 8 1.29 21.67 -7.95
CA ASP A 8 0.42 22.49 -7.09
C ASP A 8 -0.72 21.70 -6.41
N LYS A 9 -1.01 20.48 -6.88
CA LYS A 9 -2.06 19.60 -6.32
C LYS A 9 -1.52 18.44 -5.49
N ALA A 10 -0.23 18.11 -5.62
CA ALA A 10 0.38 17.05 -4.84
C ALA A 10 0.91 17.67 -3.52
N PRO A 11 0.36 17.30 -2.34
CA PRO A 11 0.87 17.83 -1.08
C PRO A 11 2.36 17.48 -0.97
N CYS A 12 3.20 18.50 -0.70
CA CYS A 12 4.67 18.43 -0.69
C CYS A 12 5.27 17.31 0.20
N HIS A 13 4.47 16.69 1.07
CA HIS A 13 4.80 15.50 1.86
C HIS A 13 4.94 14.18 1.05
N GLN A 14 4.65 14.18 -0.25
CA GLN A 14 4.61 12.97 -1.08
C GLN A 14 5.95 12.59 -1.74
N PHE A 15 7.00 13.41 -1.65
CA PHE A 15 8.31 13.14 -2.26
C PHE A 15 9.22 12.24 -1.41
N GLY A 16 8.64 11.20 -0.80
CA GLY A 16 9.36 10.17 -0.04
C GLY A 16 10.09 9.14 -0.89
N PHE A 17 10.53 9.49 -2.11
CA PHE A 17 11.11 8.54 -3.08
C PHE A 17 12.24 7.70 -2.49
N GLY A 18 13.13 8.29 -1.69
CA GLY A 18 14.22 7.56 -1.03
C GLY A 18 13.76 6.53 0.01
N LYS A 19 12.65 6.78 0.71
CA LYS A 19 12.08 5.84 1.67
C LYS A 19 11.29 4.75 0.96
N ASP A 20 10.48 5.13 -0.02
CA ASP A 20 9.66 4.20 -0.79
C ASP A 20 10.56 3.24 -1.61
N ILE A 21 11.63 3.75 -2.25
CA ILE A 21 12.60 2.90 -2.97
C ILE A 21 13.36 1.97 -2.02
N ASN A 22 13.80 2.46 -0.84
CA ASN A 22 14.47 1.63 0.15
C ASN A 22 13.56 0.49 0.65
N SER A 23 12.26 0.76 0.82
CA SER A 23 11.31 -0.28 1.18
C SER A 23 11.09 -1.30 0.06
N VAL A 24 11.14 -0.88 -1.21
CA VAL A 24 11.07 -1.81 -2.36
C VAL A 24 12.34 -2.64 -2.50
N ASP A 25 13.52 -2.03 -2.35
CA ASP A 25 14.79 -2.71 -2.61
C ASP A 25 15.23 -3.62 -1.46
N ILE A 26 14.94 -3.24 -0.21
CA ILE A 26 15.44 -3.95 0.98
C ILE A 26 14.31 -4.65 1.73
N ASP A 27 13.25 -3.92 2.10
CA ASP A 27 12.25 -4.48 2.99
C ASP A 27 11.40 -5.56 2.30
N ILE A 28 10.89 -5.30 1.09
CA ILE A 28 10.00 -6.24 0.40
C ILE A 28 10.69 -7.60 0.11
N PRO A 29 11.90 -7.66 -0.49
CA PRO A 29 12.57 -8.92 -0.75
C PRO A 29 12.83 -9.72 0.53
N ASN A 30 13.27 -9.07 1.61
CA ASN A 30 13.52 -9.71 2.90
C ASN A 30 12.23 -10.28 3.51
N ARG A 31 11.11 -9.56 3.41
CA ARG A 31 9.81 -10.05 3.88
C ARG A 31 9.27 -11.18 3.01
N LEU A 32 9.41 -11.10 1.69
CA LEU A 32 9.01 -12.17 0.76
C LEU A 32 9.83 -13.44 0.95
N GLN A 33 11.14 -13.32 1.18
CA GLN A 33 11.99 -14.45 1.54
C GLN A 33 11.48 -15.10 2.82
N SER A 34 11.18 -14.30 3.85
CA SER A 34 10.63 -14.79 5.11
C SER A 34 9.29 -15.52 4.91
N VAL A 35 8.37 -14.95 4.12
CA VAL A 35 7.08 -15.58 3.77
C VAL A 35 7.30 -16.93 3.07
N THR A 36 8.20 -16.97 2.09
CA THR A 36 8.49 -18.19 1.32
C THR A 36 9.07 -19.28 2.22
N THR A 37 10.03 -18.95 3.08
CA THR A 37 10.62 -19.88 4.05
C THR A 37 9.54 -20.43 4.99
N ILE A 38 8.65 -19.58 5.50
CA ILE A 38 7.57 -20.01 6.40
C ILE A 38 6.58 -20.93 5.69
N ILE A 39 6.18 -20.61 4.45
CA ILE A 39 5.28 -21.46 3.65
C ILE A 39 5.91 -22.83 3.42
N VAL A 40 7.18 -22.87 3.00
CA VAL A 40 7.91 -24.12 2.80
C VAL A 40 8.02 -24.92 4.10
N ALA A 41 8.29 -24.26 5.24
CA ALA A 41 8.35 -24.92 6.54
C ALA A 41 7.00 -25.51 6.98
N ILE A 42 5.89 -24.79 6.79
CA ILE A 42 4.53 -25.30 7.08
C ILE A 42 4.21 -26.49 6.18
N ILE A 43 4.43 -26.38 4.86
CA ILE A 43 4.17 -27.47 3.92
C ILE A 43 5.02 -28.69 4.26
N GLY A 44 6.32 -28.50 4.49
CA GLY A 44 7.24 -29.58 4.86
C GLY A 44 6.81 -30.29 6.14
N SER A 45 6.42 -29.52 7.17
CA SER A 45 5.93 -30.08 8.44
C SER A 45 4.64 -30.88 8.24
N LEU A 46 3.69 -30.37 7.44
CA LEU A 46 2.45 -31.08 7.11
C LEU A 46 2.72 -32.37 6.32
N VAL A 47 3.66 -32.36 5.37
CA VAL A 47 4.05 -33.55 4.60
C VAL A 47 4.61 -34.64 5.52
N VAL A 48 5.46 -34.28 6.49
CA VAL A 48 6.00 -35.24 7.48
C VAL A 48 4.87 -35.83 8.35
N ILE A 49 3.95 -34.99 8.82
CA ILE A 49 2.79 -35.44 9.61
C ILE A 49 1.92 -36.40 8.80
N ILE A 50 1.58 -36.07 7.55
CA ILE A 50 0.73 -36.90 6.69
C ILE A 50 1.42 -38.23 6.34
N SER A 51 2.73 -38.21 6.10
CA SER A 51 3.50 -39.43 5.78
C SER A 51 3.57 -40.38 6.96
N THR A 52 3.57 -39.85 8.19
CA THR A 52 3.61 -40.65 9.42
C THR A 52 2.22 -41.10 9.86
N LEU A 53 1.21 -40.24 9.69
CA LEU A 53 -0.18 -40.48 10.06
C LEU A 53 -1.11 -40.27 8.85
N PRO A 54 -1.29 -41.28 7.98
CA PRO A 54 -2.13 -41.14 6.78
C PRO A 54 -3.59 -40.80 7.12
N ILE A 55 -4.09 -41.28 8.27
CA ILE A 55 -5.44 -40.99 8.79
C ILE A 55 -5.68 -39.49 9.04
N PHE A 56 -4.61 -38.72 9.28
CA PHE A 56 -4.69 -37.27 9.45
C PHE A 56 -5.23 -36.55 8.20
N MET A 57 -5.10 -37.15 7.01
CA MET A 57 -5.64 -36.61 5.76
C MET A 57 -7.16 -36.39 5.82
N VAL A 58 -7.90 -37.28 6.51
CA VAL A 58 -9.36 -37.15 6.68
C VAL A 58 -9.72 -35.91 7.49
N VAL A 59 -8.90 -35.55 8.49
CA VAL A 59 -9.09 -34.36 9.32
C VAL A 59 -8.63 -33.08 8.63
N MET A 60 -7.67 -33.18 7.72
CA MET A 60 -7.20 -32.03 6.95
C MET A 60 -8.27 -31.48 5.99
N ILE A 61 -9.10 -32.33 5.39
CA ILE A 61 -10.16 -31.89 4.47
C ILE A 61 -11.12 -30.86 5.12
N PRO A 62 -11.77 -31.14 6.28
CA PRO A 62 -12.65 -30.15 6.92
C PRO A 62 -11.88 -28.92 7.42
N LEU A 63 -10.64 -29.08 7.89
CA LEU A 63 -9.79 -27.93 8.28
C LEU A 63 -9.51 -27.00 7.09
N CYS A 64 -9.24 -27.55 5.90
CA CYS A 64 -9.05 -26.77 4.68
C CYS A 64 -10.32 -26.01 4.27
N VAL A 65 -11.50 -26.64 4.37
CA VAL A 65 -12.77 -25.97 4.09
C VAL A 65 -13.01 -24.79 5.03
N VAL A 66 -12.77 -24.98 6.34
CA VAL A 66 -12.88 -23.91 7.34
C VAL A 66 -11.87 -22.79 7.07
N TYR A 67 -10.63 -23.14 6.71
CA TYR A 67 -9.60 -22.16 6.34
C TYR A 67 -10.04 -21.31 5.14
N ILE A 68 -10.53 -21.94 4.06
CA ILE A 68 -10.99 -21.21 2.86
C ILE A 68 -12.15 -20.27 3.21
N PHE A 69 -13.09 -20.72 4.04
CA PHE A 69 -14.21 -19.88 4.47
C PHE A 69 -13.73 -18.65 5.25
N ILE A 70 -12.83 -18.85 6.22
CA ILE A 70 -12.22 -17.75 7.00
C ILE A 70 -11.46 -16.79 6.08
N GLN A 71 -10.70 -17.33 5.12
CA GLN A 71 -9.92 -16.54 4.16
C GLN A 71 -10.82 -15.68 3.26
N CYS A 72 -11.89 -16.25 2.70
CA CYS A 72 -12.84 -15.52 1.87
C CYS A 72 -13.53 -14.38 2.64
N PHE A 73 -13.92 -14.64 3.89
CA PHE A 73 -14.51 -13.63 4.76
C PHE A 73 -13.51 -12.51 5.07
N TYR A 74 -12.29 -12.88 5.49
CA TYR A 74 -11.21 -11.92 5.78
C TYR A 74 -10.89 -11.04 4.58
N MET A 75 -10.74 -11.62 3.39
CA MET A 75 -10.43 -10.88 2.16
C MET A 75 -11.50 -9.84 1.84
N THR A 76 -12.77 -10.18 2.05
CA THR A 76 -13.89 -9.26 1.80
C THR A 76 -13.90 -8.10 2.80
N CYS A 77 -13.75 -8.40 4.10
CA CYS A 77 -13.69 -7.38 5.15
C CYS A 77 -12.44 -6.49 5.01
N SER A 78 -11.28 -7.07 4.73
CA SER A 78 -9.99 -6.37 4.62
C SER A 78 -10.04 -5.29 3.53
N ARG A 79 -10.59 -5.63 2.36
CA ARG A 79 -10.78 -4.65 1.27
C ARG A 79 -11.63 -3.45 1.70
N GLN A 80 -12.74 -3.68 2.40
CA GLN A 80 -13.63 -2.58 2.83
C GLN A 80 -12.97 -1.72 3.91
N VAL A 81 -12.26 -2.34 4.86
CA VAL A 81 -11.55 -1.61 5.90
C VAL A 81 -10.40 -0.78 5.32
N ARG A 82 -9.63 -1.33 4.36
CA ARG A 82 -8.60 -0.56 3.64
C ARG A 82 -9.19 0.63 2.89
N ARG A 83 -10.33 0.45 2.21
CA ARG A 83 -11.03 1.55 1.54
C ARG A 83 -11.45 2.63 2.54
N LEU A 84 -12.02 2.24 3.68
CA LEU A 84 -12.40 3.18 4.73
C LEU A 84 -11.19 3.97 5.23
N GLN A 85 -10.08 3.29 5.49
CA GLN A 85 -8.83 3.91 5.96
C GLN A 85 -8.25 4.90 4.93
N SER A 86 -8.30 4.58 3.63
CA SER A 86 -7.86 5.50 2.56
C SER A 86 -8.72 6.77 2.52
N VAL A 87 -10.05 6.61 2.60
CA VAL A 87 -11.02 7.73 2.52
C VAL A 87 -10.95 8.66 3.72
N THR A 88 -10.65 8.14 4.93
CA THR A 88 -10.58 8.96 6.14
C THR A 88 -9.22 9.64 6.34
N LEU A 89 -8.14 9.06 5.81
CA LEU A 89 -6.79 9.61 5.96
C LEU A 89 -6.57 10.87 5.12
N SER A 90 -7.05 10.87 3.87
CA SER A 90 -6.89 12.01 2.93
C SER A 90 -7.36 13.35 3.51
N PRO A 91 -8.61 13.50 3.99
CA PRO A 91 -9.09 14.78 4.52
C PRO A 91 -8.32 15.24 5.75
N MET A 92 -7.90 14.31 6.63
CA MET A 92 -7.11 14.65 7.82
C MET A 92 -5.76 15.30 7.46
N ILE A 93 -5.05 14.73 6.48
CA ILE A 93 -3.77 15.27 6.04
C ILE A 93 -3.97 16.62 5.32
N SER A 94 -4.99 16.72 4.48
CA SER A 94 -5.31 17.96 3.77
C SER A 94 -5.66 19.10 4.74
N PHE A 95 -6.51 18.84 5.74
CA PHE A 95 -6.89 19.85 6.73
C PHE A 95 -5.70 20.30 7.59
N PHE A 96 -4.81 19.37 7.96
CA PHE A 96 -3.57 19.72 8.65
C PHE A 96 -2.68 20.61 7.78
N SER A 97 -2.51 20.27 6.50
CA SER A 97 -1.70 21.08 5.58
C SER A 97 -2.28 22.48 5.38
N GLU A 98 -3.60 22.60 5.23
CA GLU A 98 -4.31 23.88 5.13
C GLU A 98 -4.14 24.72 6.40
N SER A 99 -4.24 24.09 7.57
CA SER A 99 -4.06 24.75 8.87
C SER A 99 -2.65 25.29 9.06
N VAL A 100 -1.63 24.56 8.59
CA VAL A 100 -0.23 25.00 8.66
C VAL A 100 0.02 26.20 7.73
N GLN A 101 -0.49 26.14 6.50
CA GLN A 101 -0.36 27.25 5.54
C GLN A 101 -1.12 28.50 6.01
N GLY A 102 -2.30 28.32 6.61
CA GLY A 102 -3.16 29.39 7.14
C GLY A 102 -2.87 29.81 8.58
N ALA A 103 -1.76 29.37 9.19
CA ALA A 103 -1.53 29.53 10.64
C ALA A 103 -1.51 31.00 11.11
N SER A 104 -1.02 31.93 10.28
CA SER A 104 -1.04 33.37 10.59
C SER A 104 -2.47 33.90 10.66
N THR A 105 -3.31 33.55 9.70
CA THR A 105 -4.72 33.95 9.62
C THR A 105 -5.53 33.38 10.79
N ILE A 106 -5.36 32.09 11.10
CA ILE A 106 -6.07 31.44 12.22
C ILE A 106 -5.74 32.13 13.54
N ARG A 107 -4.47 32.51 13.76
CA ARG A 107 -4.05 33.26 14.95
C ARG A 107 -4.58 34.68 14.96
N ALA A 108 -4.63 35.36 13.81
CA ALA A 108 -5.15 36.72 13.71
C ALA A 108 -6.65 36.80 14.07
N PHE A 109 -7.42 35.77 13.74
CA PHE A 109 -8.85 35.68 14.07
C PHE A 109 -9.15 34.96 15.40
N ALA A 110 -8.13 34.53 16.16
CA ALA A 110 -8.28 33.78 17.40
C ALA A 110 -9.17 32.51 17.28
N ALA A 111 -9.16 31.86 16.12
CA ALA A 111 -10.02 30.70 15.80
C ALA A 111 -9.33 29.34 16.06
N GLN A 112 -8.31 29.28 16.91
CA GLN A 112 -7.50 28.07 17.12
C GLN A 112 -8.33 26.90 17.67
N TYR A 113 -9.23 27.17 18.62
CA TYR A 113 -10.02 26.12 19.27
C TYR A 113 -10.95 25.40 18.31
N ASP A 114 -11.61 26.13 17.40
CA ASP A 114 -12.51 25.53 16.39
C ASP A 114 -11.74 24.63 15.41
N PHE A 115 -10.53 25.05 15.02
CA PHE A 115 -9.66 24.25 14.16
C PHE A 115 -9.13 23.00 14.88
N ILE A 116 -8.81 23.09 16.17
CA ILE A 116 -8.39 21.94 16.99
C ILE A 116 -9.54 20.93 17.11
N ASP A 117 -10.74 21.35 17.51
CA ASP A 117 -11.90 20.45 17.63
C ASP A 117 -12.23 19.76 16.30
N ARG A 118 -12.13 20.51 15.19
CA ARG A 118 -12.34 19.95 13.86
C ARG A 118 -11.26 18.94 13.45
N GLN A 119 -10.00 19.18 13.81
CA GLN A 119 -8.91 18.24 13.57
C GLN A 119 -9.07 16.98 14.42
N ASP A 120 -9.43 17.12 15.69
CA ASP A 120 -9.64 15.99 16.60
C ASP A 120 -10.74 15.05 16.10
N LYS A 121 -11.84 15.59 15.56
CA LYS A 121 -12.91 14.79 14.93
C LYS A 121 -12.42 13.99 13.72
N GLN A 122 -11.54 14.56 12.90
CA GLN A 122 -10.97 13.87 11.75
C GLN A 122 -9.97 12.79 12.19
N ILE A 123 -9.15 13.09 13.20
CA ILE A 123 -8.23 12.13 13.81
C ILE A 123 -9.00 10.96 14.40
N ASP A 124 -10.07 11.20 15.17
CA ASP A 124 -10.89 10.14 15.76
C ASP A 124 -11.51 9.23 14.68
N THR A 125 -12.05 9.83 13.62
CA THR A 125 -12.63 9.09 12.49
C THR A 125 -11.59 8.18 11.82
N ASN A 126 -10.37 8.68 11.60
CA ASN A 126 -9.28 7.87 11.05
C ASN A 126 -8.78 6.80 12.04
N CYS A 127 -8.66 7.14 13.32
CA CYS A 127 -8.29 6.19 14.39
C CYS A 127 -9.27 5.02 14.45
N ARG A 128 -10.57 5.25 14.32
CA ARG A 128 -11.59 4.19 14.25
C ARG A 128 -11.38 3.27 13.05
N ALA A 129 -11.06 3.82 11.88
CA ALA A 129 -10.76 3.03 10.68
C ALA A 129 -9.48 2.21 10.83
N PHE A 130 -8.40 2.83 11.33
CA PHE A 130 -7.12 2.18 11.60
C PHE A 130 -7.24 1.06 12.66
N TYR A 131 -7.99 1.32 13.73
CA TYR A 131 -8.24 0.33 14.77
C TYR A 131 -9.03 -0.86 14.23
N SER A 132 -10.01 -0.62 13.34
CA SER A 132 -10.74 -1.70 12.66
C SER A 132 -9.83 -2.60 11.83
N SER A 133 -8.82 -2.03 11.15
CA SER A 133 -7.80 -2.80 10.42
C SER A 133 -6.97 -3.68 11.35
N THR A 134 -6.55 -3.11 12.48
CA THR A 134 -5.78 -3.85 13.50
C THR A 134 -6.60 -5.00 14.11
N LEU A 135 -7.88 -4.75 14.44
CA LEU A 135 -8.79 -5.76 14.96
C LEU A 135 -9.00 -6.90 13.95
N LEU A 136 -9.16 -6.59 12.67
CA LEU A 136 -9.34 -7.60 11.63
C LEU A 136 -8.12 -8.53 11.51
N ASN A 137 -6.91 -7.97 11.57
CA ASN A 137 -5.67 -8.75 11.57
C ASN A 137 -5.55 -9.63 12.83
N ARG A 138 -5.97 -9.12 14.00
CA ARG A 138 -6.01 -9.91 15.24
C ARG A 138 -7.04 -11.02 15.20
N TRP A 139 -8.22 -10.75 14.64
CA TRP A 139 -9.26 -11.74 14.44
C TRP A 139 -8.77 -12.91 13.58
N LEU A 140 -8.10 -12.62 12.46
CA LEU A 140 -7.50 -13.64 11.60
C LEU A 140 -6.42 -14.43 12.37
N SER A 141 -5.53 -13.73 13.08
CA SER A 141 -4.47 -14.37 13.88
C SER A 141 -5.02 -15.38 14.90
N ILE A 142 -6.08 -15.03 15.63
CA ILE A 142 -6.68 -15.91 16.64
C ILE A 142 -7.29 -17.15 15.97
N ARG A 143 -7.99 -16.98 14.85
CA ARG A 143 -8.61 -18.09 14.12
C ARG A 143 -7.58 -19.05 13.52
N LEU A 144 -6.50 -18.52 12.96
CA LEU A 144 -5.39 -19.33 12.45
C LEU A 144 -4.68 -20.10 13.57
N GLN A 145 -4.41 -19.45 14.72
CA GLN A 145 -3.83 -20.15 15.88
C GLN A 145 -4.74 -21.25 16.42
N PHE A 146 -6.06 -21.03 16.42
CA PHE A 146 -7.02 -22.06 16.80
C PHE A 146 -6.98 -23.28 15.86
N LEU A 147 -6.86 -23.06 14.55
CA LEU A 147 -6.66 -24.14 13.58
C LEU A 147 -5.34 -24.88 13.81
N GLY A 148 -4.23 -24.16 14.06
CA GLY A 148 -2.93 -24.76 14.41
C GLY A 148 -3.00 -25.62 15.67
N ASN A 149 -3.64 -25.12 16.73
CA ASN A 149 -3.85 -25.88 17.96
C ASN A 149 -4.74 -27.12 17.75
N THR A 150 -5.71 -27.03 16.84
CA THR A 150 -6.53 -28.20 16.46
C THR A 150 -5.67 -29.26 15.77
N VAL A 151 -4.73 -28.87 14.90
CA VAL A 151 -3.75 -29.78 14.29
C VAL A 151 -2.90 -30.48 15.35
N VAL A 152 -2.37 -29.73 16.33
CA VAL A 152 -1.59 -30.30 17.45
C VAL A 152 -2.44 -31.27 18.26
N PHE A 153 -3.67 -30.89 18.62
CA PHE A 153 -4.57 -31.73 19.40
C PHE A 153 -4.89 -33.06 18.70
N VAL A 154 -5.25 -33.00 17.42
CA VAL A 154 -5.55 -34.18 16.61
C VAL A 154 -4.31 -35.06 16.44
N THR A 155 -3.15 -34.47 16.16
CA THR A 155 -1.88 -35.20 16.02
C THR A 155 -1.53 -35.93 17.32
N ALA A 156 -1.65 -35.26 18.47
CA ALA A 156 -1.41 -35.86 19.78
C ALA A 156 -2.41 -36.99 20.09
N LEU A 157 -3.68 -36.79 19.78
CA LEU A 157 -4.72 -37.79 20.01
C LEU A 157 -4.49 -39.04 19.15
N LEU A 158 -4.17 -38.88 17.87
CA LEU A 158 -3.83 -39.98 16.97
C LEU A 158 -2.56 -40.71 17.40
N ALA A 159 -1.54 -39.99 17.86
CA ALA A 159 -0.31 -40.59 18.37
C ALA A 159 -0.56 -41.46 19.62
N VAL A 160 -1.52 -41.08 20.48
CA VAL A 160 -1.91 -41.87 21.65
C VAL A 160 -2.72 -43.11 21.26
N ILE A 161 -3.63 -42.99 20.29
CA ILE A 161 -4.43 -44.12 19.78
C ILE A 161 -3.51 -45.19 19.16
N GLU A 162 -2.56 -44.76 18.33
CA GLU A 162 -1.63 -45.66 17.63
C GLU A 162 -0.32 -45.92 18.40
N ARG A 163 -0.31 -45.71 19.74
CA ARG A 163 0.93 -45.85 20.55
C ARG A 163 1.62 -47.21 20.44
N ARG A 164 0.88 -48.25 20.03
CA ARG A 164 1.39 -49.63 19.91
C ARG A 164 2.15 -49.86 18.61
N SER A 165 1.88 -49.04 17.58
CA SER A 165 2.47 -49.17 16.25
C SER A 165 3.68 -48.26 16.05
N PHE A 166 3.79 -47.17 16.83
CA PHE A 166 4.84 -46.17 16.67
C PHE A 166 5.97 -46.28 17.70
N THR A 167 7.21 -46.10 17.22
CA THR A 167 8.37 -45.88 18.08
C THR A 167 8.25 -44.52 18.79
N PRO A 168 8.63 -44.40 20.09
CA PRO A 168 8.57 -43.12 20.81
C PRO A 168 9.27 -41.95 20.09
N ALA A 169 10.33 -42.24 19.34
CA ALA A 169 11.04 -41.25 18.53
C ALA A 169 10.17 -40.62 17.43
N LEU A 170 9.34 -41.41 16.74
CA LEU A 170 8.43 -40.91 15.70
C LEU A 170 7.31 -40.04 16.30
N VAL A 171 6.80 -40.42 17.48
CA VAL A 171 5.80 -39.63 18.21
C VAL A 171 6.37 -38.27 18.62
N GLY A 172 7.62 -38.24 19.10
CA GLY A 172 8.32 -36.98 19.38
C GLY A 172 8.48 -36.13 18.12
N LEU A 173 8.90 -36.74 17.01
CA LEU A 173 9.06 -36.07 15.72
C LEU A 173 7.76 -35.37 15.26
N ILE A 174 6.65 -36.10 15.18
CA ILE A 174 5.37 -35.55 14.69
C ILE A 174 4.82 -34.44 15.60
N LEU A 175 4.99 -34.58 16.92
CA LEU A 175 4.57 -33.55 17.88
C LEU A 175 5.42 -32.30 17.76
N SER A 176 6.73 -32.43 17.59
CA SER A 176 7.62 -31.30 17.32
C SER A 176 7.22 -30.58 16.03
N TYR A 177 6.97 -31.31 14.93
CA TYR A 177 6.50 -30.69 13.69
C TYR A 177 5.11 -30.04 13.83
N ALA A 178 4.19 -30.64 14.59
CA ALA A 178 2.88 -30.05 14.83
C ALA A 178 2.98 -28.73 15.61
N LEU A 179 3.84 -28.67 16.64
CA LEU A 179 4.12 -27.42 17.36
C LEU A 179 4.77 -26.36 16.47
N SER A 180 5.74 -26.76 15.65
CA SER A 180 6.37 -25.87 14.67
C SER A 180 5.37 -25.29 13.67
N VAL A 181 4.32 -26.01 13.27
CA VAL A 181 3.24 -25.47 12.41
C VAL A 181 2.54 -24.29 13.09
N THR A 182 2.18 -24.42 14.37
CA THR A 182 1.49 -23.35 15.12
C THR A 182 2.35 -22.09 15.24
N GLU A 183 3.64 -22.24 15.56
CA GLU A 183 4.58 -21.12 15.66
C GLU A 183 4.82 -20.43 14.32
N ASN A 184 5.00 -21.23 13.26
CA ASN A 184 5.17 -20.72 11.90
C ASN A 184 3.92 -19.99 11.42
N LEU A 185 2.72 -20.47 11.75
CA LEU A 185 1.47 -19.81 11.37
C LEU A 185 1.29 -18.47 12.09
N ALA A 186 1.65 -18.37 13.36
CA ALA A 186 1.66 -17.09 14.09
C ALA A 186 2.66 -16.10 13.48
N THR A 187 3.84 -16.58 13.10
CA THR A 187 4.88 -15.78 12.45
C THR A 187 4.45 -15.36 11.04
N PHE A 188 3.78 -16.24 10.29
CA PHE A 188 3.25 -15.98 8.95
C PHE A 188 2.32 -14.77 8.94
N VAL A 189 1.34 -14.72 9.84
CA VAL A 189 0.38 -13.59 9.92
C VAL A 189 1.11 -12.27 10.20
N ARG A 190 2.13 -12.30 11.06
CA ARG A 190 2.93 -11.12 11.39
C ARG A 190 3.71 -10.62 10.17
N VAL A 191 4.42 -11.51 9.48
CA VAL A 191 5.21 -11.13 8.30
C VAL A 191 4.29 -10.70 7.15
N PHE A 192 3.16 -11.39 6.95
CA PHE A 192 2.17 -11.02 5.93
C PHE A 192 1.63 -9.60 6.13
N THR A 193 1.30 -9.23 7.38
CA THR A 193 0.87 -7.86 7.71
C THR A 193 1.96 -6.82 7.39
N GLN A 194 3.23 -7.17 7.58
CA GLN A 194 4.35 -6.29 7.23
C GLN A 194 4.49 -6.13 5.71
N VAL A 195 4.37 -7.23 4.94
CA VAL A 195 4.38 -7.18 3.46
C VAL A 195 3.26 -6.27 2.95
N GLU A 196 2.04 -6.43 3.48
CA GLU A 196 0.89 -5.61 3.14
C GLU A 196 1.14 -4.12 3.36
N SER A 197 1.77 -3.76 4.49
CA SER A 197 2.14 -2.37 4.78
C SER A 197 3.17 -1.82 3.79
N GLN A 198 4.18 -2.61 3.41
CA GLN A 198 5.21 -2.17 2.46
C GLN A 198 4.68 -2.07 1.02
N MET A 199 3.64 -2.84 0.68
CA MET A 199 3.02 -2.80 -0.65
C MET A 199 2.40 -1.43 -0.98
N ILE A 200 2.01 -0.64 0.03
CA ILE A 200 1.50 0.73 -0.15
C ILE A 200 2.55 1.63 -0.81
N ALA A 201 3.84 1.41 -0.54
CA ALA A 201 4.93 2.16 -1.18
C ALA A 201 5.03 1.81 -2.68
N VAL A 202 4.86 0.52 -3.03
CA VAL A 202 4.85 0.05 -4.43
C VAL A 202 3.69 0.65 -5.21
N GLU A 203 2.49 0.65 -4.62
CA GLU A 203 1.29 1.24 -5.23
C GLU A 203 1.51 2.72 -5.56
N ARG A 204 2.16 3.46 -4.66
CA ARG A 204 2.52 4.86 -4.88
C ARG A 204 3.54 5.07 -5.99
N ILE A 205 4.60 4.26 -6.04
CA ILE A 205 5.58 4.33 -7.14
C ILE A 205 4.92 4.02 -8.48
N HIS A 206 4.02 3.03 -8.50
CA HIS A 206 3.25 2.69 -9.70
C HIS A 206 2.32 3.84 -10.14
N GLU A 207 1.62 4.47 -9.19
CA GLU A 207 0.79 5.65 -9.48
C GLU A 207 1.61 6.79 -10.12
N TYR A 208 2.85 7.00 -9.66
CA TYR A 208 3.75 7.98 -10.29
C TYR A 208 4.25 7.55 -11.68
N SER A 209 4.46 6.26 -11.90
CA SER A 209 4.90 5.72 -13.20
C SER A 209 3.84 5.83 -14.28
N ASP A 210 2.54 5.79 -13.92
CA ASP A 210 1.43 5.81 -14.88
C ASP A 210 0.91 7.23 -15.16
N LEU A 211 1.56 8.25 -14.60
CA LEU A 211 1.23 9.65 -14.88
C LEU A 211 1.50 9.97 -16.35
N GLN A 212 0.52 10.62 -17.01
CA GLN A 212 0.69 11.12 -18.37
C GLN A 212 1.92 12.03 -18.45
N SER A 213 2.92 11.58 -19.22
CA SER A 213 4.15 12.34 -19.48
C SER A 213 3.85 13.64 -20.24
N GLU A 214 4.65 14.66 -19.98
CA GLU A 214 4.76 15.78 -20.91
C GLU A 214 5.34 15.30 -22.25
N ALA A 215 5.17 16.13 -23.30
CA ALA A 215 5.74 15.85 -24.61
C ALA A 215 7.25 15.59 -24.51
N SER A 216 7.76 14.71 -25.38
CA SER A 216 9.17 14.33 -25.35
C SER A 216 10.08 15.54 -25.49
N TRP A 217 11.18 15.53 -24.74
CA TRP A 217 12.21 16.57 -24.83
C TRP A 217 12.77 16.71 -26.25
N GLU A 218 12.90 15.57 -26.95
CA GLU A 218 13.29 15.49 -28.34
C GLU A 218 12.07 15.12 -29.17
N THR A 219 11.66 16.02 -30.06
CA THR A 219 10.62 15.77 -31.06
C THR A 219 11.31 15.64 -32.41
N GLU A 220 10.89 14.70 -33.26
CA GLU A 220 11.41 14.54 -34.64
C GLU A 220 11.33 15.85 -35.48
N CYS A 221 10.53 16.82 -35.04
CA CYS A 221 10.33 18.12 -35.67
C CYS A 221 11.36 19.21 -35.29
N VAL A 222 12.30 18.99 -34.35
CA VAL A 222 13.35 20.00 -34.09
C VAL A 222 14.46 19.87 -35.14
N ARG A 223 14.16 20.32 -36.36
CA ARG A 223 15.10 20.44 -37.49
C ARG A 223 15.93 21.73 -37.47
N PHE A 224 15.84 22.54 -36.42
CA PHE A 224 16.62 23.76 -36.32
C PHE A 224 18.01 23.42 -35.76
N SER A 225 19.07 23.73 -36.52
CA SER A 225 20.43 23.72 -35.99
C SER A 225 20.48 24.60 -34.76
N ARG A 226 20.97 24.08 -33.62
CA ARG A 226 21.05 24.82 -32.35
C ARG A 226 21.87 26.11 -32.46
N ASP A 227 22.69 26.24 -33.51
CA ASP A 227 23.62 27.37 -33.66
C ASP A 227 22.94 28.65 -34.20
N ASP A 228 21.81 28.55 -34.90
CA ASP A 228 21.14 29.69 -35.55
C ASP A 228 19.84 30.14 -34.84
N TRP A 229 19.44 29.46 -33.76
CA TRP A 229 18.21 29.77 -33.02
C TRP A 229 18.51 30.20 -31.57
N PRO A 230 17.96 31.32 -31.08
CA PRO A 230 17.13 32.31 -31.78
C PRO A 230 17.99 33.43 -32.42
N SER A 231 17.95 33.59 -33.75
CA SER A 231 18.75 34.58 -34.48
C SER A 231 18.18 36.01 -34.47
N ARG A 232 16.84 36.16 -34.45
CA ARG A 232 16.17 37.48 -34.47
C ARG A 232 15.32 37.77 -33.23
N GLY A 233 14.99 36.75 -32.43
CA GLY A 233 14.17 36.92 -31.22
C GLY A 233 12.75 37.46 -31.48
N GLU A 234 12.25 37.35 -32.71
CA GLU A 234 10.88 37.69 -33.09
C GLU A 234 9.91 36.65 -32.48
N VAL A 235 8.84 37.13 -31.85
CA VAL A 235 7.84 36.27 -31.20
C VAL A 235 6.46 36.64 -31.72
N ILE A 236 5.81 35.68 -32.39
CA ILE A 236 4.49 35.86 -32.99
C ILE A 236 3.51 34.90 -32.33
N PHE A 237 2.48 35.45 -31.69
CA PHE A 237 1.31 34.72 -31.23
C PHE A 237 0.23 34.80 -32.31
N ARG A 238 -0.28 33.65 -32.76
CA ARG A 238 -1.41 33.55 -33.68
C ARG A 238 -2.51 32.73 -33.05
N GLU A 239 -3.68 33.32 -32.90
CA GLU A 239 -4.88 32.69 -32.33
C GLU A 239 -4.59 31.96 -30.99
N TYR A 240 -3.64 32.50 -30.21
CA TYR A 240 -3.13 31.81 -29.04
C TYR A 240 -4.19 31.77 -27.96
N THR A 241 -4.48 30.56 -27.51
CA THR A 241 -5.52 30.28 -26.54
C THR A 241 -4.97 29.39 -25.45
N MET A 242 -5.21 29.77 -24.18
CA MET A 242 -4.64 29.07 -23.03
C MET A 242 -5.70 28.82 -21.97
N ARG A 243 -5.62 27.63 -21.37
CA ARG A 243 -6.36 27.26 -20.17
C ARG A 243 -5.41 26.54 -19.21
N TYR A 244 -5.63 26.72 -17.92
CA TYR A 244 -4.86 26.02 -16.88
C TYR A 244 -5.33 24.56 -16.70
N ARG A 245 -6.64 24.29 -16.72
CA ARG A 245 -7.17 22.92 -16.59
C ARG A 245 -8.03 22.56 -17.79
N SER A 246 -7.93 21.31 -18.24
CA SER A 246 -8.90 20.76 -19.19
C SER A 246 -10.31 20.87 -18.62
N GLY A 247 -11.24 21.44 -19.38
CA GLY A 247 -12.64 21.64 -18.97
C GLY A 247 -12.95 22.96 -18.23
N THR A 248 -11.96 23.81 -17.91
CA THR A 248 -12.25 25.17 -17.42
C THR A 248 -12.36 26.16 -18.56
N GLU A 249 -12.91 27.34 -18.27
CA GLU A 249 -12.93 28.46 -19.21
C GLU A 249 -11.52 28.86 -19.67
N LEU A 250 -11.48 29.43 -20.87
CA LEU A 250 -10.26 29.97 -21.47
C LEU A 250 -9.89 31.28 -20.76
N VAL A 251 -8.64 31.34 -20.28
CA VAL A 251 -8.08 32.53 -19.61
C VAL A 251 -7.50 33.50 -20.64
N LEU A 252 -6.79 32.97 -21.63
CA LEU A 252 -6.35 33.73 -22.81
C LEU A 252 -7.16 33.23 -24.00
N ARG A 253 -7.75 34.16 -24.76
CA ARG A 253 -8.64 33.89 -25.89
C ARG A 253 -8.14 34.64 -27.11
N ASP A 254 -7.90 33.92 -28.19
CA ASP A 254 -7.63 34.45 -29.54
C ASP A 254 -6.60 35.59 -29.59
N ILE A 255 -5.48 35.41 -28.87
CA ILE A 255 -4.44 36.43 -28.81
C ILE A 255 -3.62 36.41 -30.10
N ASN A 256 -3.60 37.57 -30.77
CA ASN A 256 -2.80 37.84 -31.96
C ASN A 256 -1.86 39.01 -31.67
N ILE A 257 -0.57 38.71 -31.45
CA ILE A 257 0.45 39.71 -31.09
C ILE A 257 1.72 39.40 -31.88
N ASP A 258 2.33 40.43 -32.44
CA ASP A 258 3.61 40.37 -33.14
C ASP A 258 4.63 41.24 -32.39
N ILE A 259 5.72 40.63 -31.92
CA ILE A 259 6.81 41.30 -31.22
C ILE A 259 8.06 41.25 -32.10
N PRO A 260 8.47 42.39 -32.69
CA PRO A 260 9.60 42.43 -33.60
C PRO A 260 10.96 42.35 -32.86
N PRO A 261 12.05 42.07 -33.60
CA PRO A 261 13.39 41.92 -33.05
C PRO A 261 13.87 43.12 -32.23
N GLY A 262 14.47 42.87 -31.06
CA GLY A 262 15.10 43.89 -30.23
C GLY A 262 14.13 44.86 -29.53
N GLN A 263 12.82 44.65 -29.65
CA GLN A 263 11.82 45.47 -28.97
C GLN A 263 11.63 45.02 -27.53
N LYS A 264 11.78 45.96 -26.59
CA LYS A 264 11.45 45.75 -25.18
C LYS A 264 9.97 46.03 -24.97
N VAL A 265 9.21 45.00 -24.63
CA VAL A 265 7.79 45.08 -24.28
C VAL A 265 7.65 45.01 -22.75
N LEU A 266 6.69 45.75 -22.18
CA LEU A 266 6.41 45.82 -20.75
C LEU A 266 5.24 44.90 -20.38
#